data_AF-A0A8T7BPH2-F1
#
_entry.id   AF-A0A8T7BPH2-F1
#
_cell.length_a   1.000
_cell.length_b   1.000
_cell.length_c   1.000
_cell.angle_alpha   90.00
_cell.angle_beta   90.00
_cell.angle_gamma   90.00
#
_symmetry.space_group_name_H-M   'P 1'
#
loop_
_entity.id
_entity.type
_entity.pdbx_description
1 polymer ?
#
loop_
_entity_poly.entity_id
_entity_poly.type
_entity_poly.pdbx_seq_one_letter_code
_entity_poly.pdbx_strand_id
1 'polypeptide(L)'
;DGGGYKLARAASEISLSEIIDAVDETVDATRCGGQMNCQGEEQCLTHDLWEELSDQIRNFMAGVSLADLTSRHSVRMVCERQDGIPMVQHS
;
A
#
# COMPACT_ATOMS: atom_id res chain seq x y z
N ASP A 1 22.83 -3.63 -22.47
CA ASP A 1 22.31 -2.50 -21.67
C ASP A 1 22.03 -2.92 -20.24
N GLY A 2 23.03 -2.76 -19.37
CA GLY A 2 22.91 -3.06 -17.95
C GLY A 2 22.38 -1.85 -17.18
N GLY A 3 21.11 -1.52 -17.39
CA GLY A 3 20.40 -0.50 -16.61
C GLY A 3 19.45 -1.17 -15.64
N GLY A 4 19.53 -0.85 -14.36
CA GLY A 4 18.63 -1.37 -13.33
C GLY A 4 18.48 -0.35 -12.20
N TYR A 5 17.31 -0.35 -11.57
CA TYR A 5 17.05 0.45 -10.39
C TYR A 5 17.41 -0.36 -9.14
N LYS A 6 17.99 0.30 -8.14
CA LYS A 6 18.21 -0.24 -6.81
C LYS A 6 17.44 0.60 -5.81
N LEU A 7 17.01 -0.01 -4.72
CA LEU A 7 16.42 0.74 -3.61
C LEU A 7 17.46 1.74 -3.06
N ALA A 8 17.00 2.97 -2.82
CA ALA A 8 17.84 4.02 -2.23
C ALA A 8 18.06 3.82 -0.72
N ARG A 9 17.19 3.04 -0.08
CA ARG A 9 17.16 2.72 1.36
C ARG A 9 16.92 1.22 1.56
N ALA A 10 17.10 0.69 2.77
CA ALA A 10 16.81 -0.71 3.03
C ALA A 10 15.31 -0.99 2.91
N ALA A 11 14.92 -2.18 2.43
CA ALA A 11 13.50 -2.53 2.27
C ALA A 11 12.73 -2.54 3.60
N SER A 12 13.41 -2.72 4.74
CA SER A 12 12.84 -2.62 6.08
C SER A 12 12.54 -1.19 6.52
N GLU A 13 13.12 -0.19 5.85
CA GLU A 13 12.96 1.24 6.14
C GLU A 13 11.95 1.93 5.20
N ILE A 14 11.37 1.17 4.27
CA ILE A 14 10.39 1.67 3.30
C ILE A 14 9.04 1.12 3.73
N SER A 15 8.18 1.99 4.25
CA SER A 15 6.80 1.63 4.59
C SER A 15 5.93 1.49 3.36
N LEU A 16 4.83 0.72 3.47
CA LEU A 16 3.86 0.61 2.39
C LEU A 16 3.15 1.94 2.13
N SER A 17 2.91 2.75 3.17
CA SER A 17 2.36 4.11 3.00
C SER A 17 3.25 4.99 2.12
N GLU A 18 4.58 4.96 2.30
CA GLU A 18 5.50 5.72 1.44
C GLU A 18 5.43 5.29 -0.03
N ILE A 19 5.18 4.01 -0.29
CA ILE A 19 5.03 3.48 -1.66
C ILE A 19 3.73 3.99 -2.28
N ILE A 20 2.62 3.96 -1.53
CA ILE A 20 1.30 4.42 -1.96
C ILE A 20 1.30 5.94 -2.19
N ASP A 21 1.91 6.70 -1.29
CA ASP A 21 2.07 8.15 -1.44
C ASP A 21 2.93 8.50 -2.67
N ALA A 22 3.97 7.72 -2.96
CA ALA A 22 4.84 7.94 -4.12
C ALA A 22 4.15 7.71 -5.47
N VAL A 23 3.03 6.97 -5.51
CA VAL A 23 2.21 6.79 -6.72
C VAL A 23 1.01 7.75 -6.76
N ASP A 24 0.99 8.77 -5.89
CA ASP A 24 -0.05 9.80 -5.80
C ASP A 24 -1.46 9.22 -5.54
N GLU A 25 -1.52 8.03 -4.93
CA GLU A 25 -2.78 7.43 -4.48
C GLU A 25 -3.03 7.79 -3.02
N THR A 26 -4.11 8.52 -2.76
CA THR A 26 -4.54 8.78 -1.38
C THR A 26 -5.45 7.65 -0.90
N VAL A 27 -5.15 7.11 0.28
CA VAL A 27 -6.10 6.22 0.97
C VAL A 27 -7.13 7.07 1.69
N ASP A 28 -8.15 7.46 0.94
CA ASP A 28 -9.31 8.19 1.43
C ASP A 28 -10.58 7.42 1.04
N ALA A 29 -11.30 6.94 2.05
CA ALA A 29 -12.56 6.24 1.87
C ALA A 29 -13.77 7.19 1.73
N THR A 30 -13.59 8.49 1.98
CA THR A 30 -14.59 9.53 1.82
C THR A 30 -14.74 9.94 0.35
N ARG A 31 -15.93 10.45 -0.01
CA ARG A 31 -16.16 11.06 -1.34
C ARG A 31 -15.64 12.48 -1.47
N CYS A 32 -15.22 13.08 -0.36
CA CYS A 32 -14.92 14.51 -0.22
C CYS A 32 -13.41 14.78 -0.03
N GLY A 33 -12.56 13.75 -0.04
CA GLY A 33 -11.13 13.95 0.18
C GLY A 33 -10.83 14.50 1.58
N GLY A 34 -11.65 14.18 2.58
CA GLY A 34 -11.58 14.76 3.93
C GLY A 34 -12.08 16.20 4.07
N GLN A 35 -12.54 16.87 3.00
CA GLN A 35 -12.90 18.29 3.03
C GLN A 35 -14.29 18.59 3.63
N MET A 36 -14.96 17.59 4.21
CA MET A 36 -16.32 17.69 4.77
C MET A 36 -17.39 18.21 3.79
N ASN A 37 -17.12 18.27 2.49
CA ASN A 37 -18.03 18.77 1.45
C ASN A 37 -18.76 17.61 0.72
N CYS A 38 -19.05 16.55 1.47
CA CYS A 38 -19.45 15.25 0.91
C CYS A 38 -20.88 15.28 0.35
N GLN A 39 -21.70 16.28 0.71
CA GLN A 39 -23.03 16.56 0.19
C GLN A 39 -23.20 18.02 -0.27
N GLY A 40 -22.24 18.57 -1.01
CA GLY A 40 -22.21 20.00 -1.34
C GLY A 40 -21.29 20.72 -0.37
N GLU A 41 -21.73 21.76 0.34
CA GLU A 41 -20.91 22.39 1.40
C GLU A 41 -21.08 21.73 2.77
N GLU A 42 -21.81 20.61 2.84
CA GLU A 42 -22.18 19.94 4.08
C GLU A 42 -21.55 18.55 4.21
N GLN A 43 -21.23 18.19 5.46
CA GLN A 43 -20.63 16.92 5.85
C GLN A 43 -21.65 15.78 5.74
N CYS A 44 -21.24 14.60 5.25
CA CYS A 44 -22.13 13.44 5.25
C CYS A 44 -22.28 12.88 6.67
N LEU A 45 -23.44 12.27 6.97
CA LEU A 45 -23.75 11.67 8.27
C LEU A 45 -22.67 10.69 8.77
N THR A 46 -22.01 10.00 7.84
CA THR A 46 -21.01 8.97 8.11
C THR A 46 -19.57 9.45 7.91
N HIS A 47 -19.35 10.77 7.78
CA HIS A 47 -18.02 11.32 7.48
C HIS A 47 -16.97 10.88 8.50
N ASP A 48 -17.21 11.09 9.78
CA ASP A 48 -16.26 10.75 10.86
C ASP A 48 -15.92 9.25 10.84
N LEU A 49 -16.90 8.40 10.53
CA LEU A 49 -16.70 6.96 10.41
C LEU A 49 -15.76 6.62 9.24
N TRP A 50 -15.89 7.30 8.11
CA TRP A 50 -15.03 7.08 6.94
C TRP A 50 -13.64 7.69 7.11
N GLU A 51 -13.53 8.81 7.81
CA GLU A 51 -12.25 9.42 8.17
C GLU A 51 -11.48 8.50 9.12
N GLU A 52 -12.13 8.01 10.18
CA GLU A 52 -11.53 7.06 11.13
C GLU A 52 -11.08 5.77 10.42
N LEU A 53 -11.89 5.23 9.50
CA LEU A 53 -11.49 4.08 8.70
C LEU A 53 -10.25 4.38 7.85
N SER A 54 -10.21 5.54 7.20
CA SER A 54 -9.08 5.95 6.36
C SER A 54 -7.79 6.04 7.20
N ASP A 55 -7.89 6.58 8.41
CA ASP A 55 -6.78 6.62 9.37
C ASP A 55 -6.33 5.24 9.82
N GLN A 56 -7.26 4.33 10.11
CA GLN A 56 -6.90 2.95 10.47
C GLN A 56 -6.15 2.23 9.34
N ILE A 57 -6.57 2.44 8.08
CA ILE A 57 -5.88 1.86 6.92
C ILE A 57 -4.49 2.49 6.74
N ARG A 58 -4.38 3.83 6.84
CA ARG A 58 -3.10 4.55 6.80
C ARG A 58 -2.13 4.04 7.87
N ASN A 59 -2.60 3.93 9.10
CA ASN A 59 -1.80 3.43 10.23
C ASN A 59 -1.35 1.98 10.01
N PHE A 60 -2.22 1.13 9.45
CA PHE A 60 -1.85 -0.24 9.09
C PHE A 60 -0.73 -0.27 8.04
N MET A 61 -0.84 0.51 6.96
CA MET A 61 0.18 0.53 5.90
C MET A 61 1.50 1.14 6.38
N ALA A 62 1.46 2.16 7.24
CA ALA A 62 2.64 2.74 7.86
C ALA A 62 3.40 1.73 8.75
N GLY A 63 2.68 0.76 9.33
CA GLY A 63 3.24 -0.31 10.16
C GLY A 63 3.81 -1.51 9.38
N VAL A 64 3.68 -1.55 8.05
CA VAL A 64 4.16 -2.66 7.22
C VAL A 64 5.29 -2.18 6.31
N SER A 65 6.47 -2.79 6.42
CA SER A 65 7.59 -2.49 5.52
C SER A 65 7.54 -3.30 4.22
N LEU A 66 8.27 -2.84 3.21
CA LEU A 66 8.48 -3.58 1.96
C LEU A 66 9.17 -4.94 2.22
N ALA A 67 10.05 -5.02 3.22
CA ALA A 67 10.65 -6.27 3.65
C ALA A 67 9.60 -7.24 4.22
N ASP A 68 8.68 -6.74 5.05
CA ASP A 68 7.59 -7.56 5.60
C ASP A 68 6.71 -8.10 4.48
N LEU A 69 6.38 -7.27 3.48
CA LEU A 69 5.57 -7.67 2.35
C LEU A 69 6.25 -8.77 1.51
N THR A 70 7.52 -8.58 1.15
CA THR A 70 8.29 -9.54 0.32
C THR A 70 8.66 -10.83 1.06
N SER A 71 8.63 -10.82 2.40
CA SER A 71 8.84 -12.02 3.21
C SER A 71 7.63 -12.97 3.24
N ARG A 72 6.43 -12.49 2.86
CA ARG A 72 5.21 -13.30 2.90
C ARG A 72 5.25 -14.39 1.84
N HIS A 73 5.01 -15.63 2.27
CA HIS A 73 5.00 -16.80 1.40
C HIS A 73 4.04 -16.64 0.20
N SER A 74 2.84 -16.10 0.43
CA SER A 74 1.87 -15.84 -0.64
C SER A 74 2.37 -14.83 -1.68
N VAL A 75 3.10 -13.80 -1.26
CA VAL A 75 3.68 -12.79 -2.16
C VAL A 75 4.77 -13.43 -3.02
N ARG A 76 5.67 -14.22 -2.42
CA ARG A 76 6.71 -14.95 -3.15
C ARG A 76 6.14 -15.89 -4.21
N MET A 77 5.12 -16.67 -3.85
CA MET A 77 4.41 -17.56 -4.79
C MET A 77 3.77 -16.81 -5.96
N VAL A 78 3.32 -15.57 -5.76
CA VAL A 78 2.78 -14.73 -6.84
C VAL A 78 3.90 -14.21 -7.72
N CYS A 79 4.99 -13.68 -7.14
CA CYS A 79 6.16 -13.21 -7.88
C CYS A 79 6.78 -14.31 -8.74
N GLU A 80 6.99 -15.51 -8.19
CA GLU A 80 7.55 -16.66 -8.93
C GLU A 80 6.72 -17.04 -10.17
N ARG A 81 5.38 -17.01 -10.05
CA ARG A 81 4.49 -17.24 -11.19
C ARG A 81 4.55 -16.12 -12.23
N GLN A 82 4.69 -14.87 -11.79
CA GLN A 82 4.75 -13.69 -12.67
C GLN A 82 6.10 -13.58 -13.40
N ASP A 83 7.19 -13.97 -12.74
CA ASP A 83 8.55 -13.98 -13.30
C ASP A 83 8.77 -15.14 -14.29
N GLY A 84 7.80 -16.05 -14.44
CA GLY A 84 7.90 -17.20 -15.34
C GLY A 84 8.96 -18.22 -14.92
N ILE A 85 9.40 -18.20 -13.66
CA ILE A 85 10.42 -19.12 -13.15
C ILE A 85 9.73 -20.46 -12.81
N PRO A 86 10.10 -21.58 -13.44
CA PRO A 86 9.48 -22.88 -13.15
C PRO A 86 9.79 -23.28 -11.70
N MET A 87 8.75 -23.71 -10.99
CA MET A 87 8.84 -24.20 -9.61
C MET A 87 9.85 -25.36 -9.55
N VAL A 88 11.00 -25.17 -8.91
CA VAL A 88 11.92 -26.28 -8.61
C VAL A 88 11.35 -27.01 -7.40
N GLN A 89 10.64 -28.12 -7.66
CA GLN A 89 10.21 -29.05 -6.62
C GLN A 89 11.44 -29.64 -5.92
N HIS A 90 11.64 -29.30 -4.65
CA HIS A 90 12.49 -30.11 -3.77
C HIS A 90 11.72 -31.37 -3.38
N SER A 91 12.28 -32.52 -3.75
CA SER A 91 11.90 -33.85 -3.24
C SER A 91 12.51 -34.10 -1.88
#